data_AF-A0A914NU65-F1
#
_entry.id   AF-A0A914NU65-F1
#
_cell.length_a   1.000
_cell.length_b   1.000
_cell.length_c   1.000
_cell.angle_alpha   90.00
_cell.angle_beta   90.00
_cell.angle_gamma   90.00
#
_symmetry.space_group_name_H-M   'P 1'
#
loop_
_entity.id
_entity.type
_entity.pdbx_description
1 polymer ?
#
loop_
_entity_poly.entity_id
_entity_poly.type
_entity_poly.pdbx_seq_one_letter_code
_entity_poly.pdbx_strand_id
1 'polypeptide(L)'
;MILFQSSSSLFLLFFLLFFSLFSVNSKKIKNHYKTTAAEDPIPAQEINTKQLNKQIKSSNILQKQPNRQPPPPSPHSPSQTEQQQQHEFSIEDVDEEQIDEILRDTSKNLVIFFYDGRLKCPECSYALSEIEEIDDDIEATGYIEVVKTDDRRVARECGVNTFPALVYYRRSSPILYDGDFKDSEKVLRWLRAHDEVATWDLNDDNFEWRTHSHSPPEGALQWLVMFYDSEESDCNAFVPMFETVAHKLRGLINVGKVDTSVSDDVTERFRIDESQCPTILF
;
A
#
# COMPACT_ATOMS: atom_id res chain seq x y z
N MET A 1 18.73 -25.60 2.59
CA MET A 1 19.09 -24.17 2.67
C MET A 1 20.61 -24.06 2.70
N ILE A 2 21.24 -23.20 1.88
CA ILE A 2 22.71 -23.04 1.86
C ILE A 2 23.03 -21.71 2.53
N LEU A 3 23.52 -21.77 3.77
CA LEU A 3 23.80 -20.58 4.58
C LEU A 3 24.89 -19.70 3.93
N PHE A 4 24.47 -18.68 3.19
CA PHE A 4 25.32 -17.57 2.76
C PHE A 4 25.18 -16.40 3.74
N GLN A 5 25.95 -16.46 4.83
CA GLN A 5 26.11 -15.34 5.76
C GLN A 5 26.92 -14.23 5.06
N SER A 6 26.23 -13.33 4.37
CA SER A 6 26.85 -12.30 3.53
C SER A 6 27.20 -11.05 4.35
N SER A 7 28.47 -10.65 4.30
CA SER A 7 28.90 -9.34 4.79
C SER A 7 28.27 -8.18 4.00
N SER A 8 28.01 -7.06 4.67
CA SER A 8 27.06 -6.01 4.29
C SER A 8 27.33 -5.34 2.93
N SER A 9 28.56 -5.43 2.40
CA SER A 9 28.95 -4.80 1.12
C SER A 9 28.53 -5.59 -0.13
N LEU A 10 28.28 -6.90 -0.02
CA LEU A 10 27.87 -7.74 -1.16
C LEU A 10 26.36 -7.64 -1.46
N PHE A 11 25.55 -7.32 -0.45
CA PHE A 11 24.09 -7.20 -0.57
C PHE A 11 23.68 -6.04 -1.50
N LEU A 12 24.36 -4.88 -1.37
CA LEU A 12 24.20 -3.71 -2.24
C LEU A 12 24.50 -4.02 -3.72
N LEU A 13 25.51 -4.84 -3.99
CA LEU A 13 25.87 -5.25 -5.36
C LEU A 13 24.80 -6.18 -5.96
N PHE A 14 24.22 -7.07 -5.16
CA PHE A 14 23.13 -7.94 -5.61
C PHE A 14 21.86 -7.13 -5.94
N PHE A 15 21.51 -6.15 -5.10
CA PHE A 15 20.36 -5.25 -5.31
C PHE A 15 20.48 -4.42 -6.60
N LEU A 16 21.68 -3.85 -6.86
CA LEU A 16 21.95 -3.05 -8.06
C LEU A 16 21.92 -3.90 -9.34
N LEU A 17 22.43 -5.13 -9.29
CA LEU A 17 22.38 -6.05 -10.43
C LEU A 17 20.94 -6.48 -10.75
N PHE A 18 20.11 -6.74 -9.73
CA PHE A 18 18.70 -7.05 -9.92
C PHE A 18 17.95 -5.90 -10.62
N PHE A 19 18.14 -4.65 -10.17
CA PHE A 19 17.51 -3.48 -10.81
C PHE A 19 17.90 -3.29 -12.28
N SER A 20 19.13 -3.63 -12.65
CA SER A 20 19.63 -3.44 -14.03
C SER A 20 18.97 -4.36 -15.07
N LEU A 21 18.39 -5.49 -14.65
CA LEU A 21 17.85 -6.52 -15.57
C LEU A 21 16.36 -6.34 -15.90
N PHE A 22 15.59 -5.61 -15.09
CA PHE A 22 14.14 -5.45 -15.31
C PHE A 22 13.76 -4.26 -16.22
N SER A 23 14.71 -3.40 -16.60
CA SER A 23 14.46 -2.30 -17.56
C SER A 23 14.64 -2.71 -19.04
N VAL A 24 13.94 -3.75 -19.51
CA VAL A 24 13.86 -4.10 -20.95
C VAL A 24 12.43 -4.40 -21.43
N ASN A 25 11.77 -3.34 -21.88
CA ASN A 25 10.99 -3.27 -23.13
C ASN A 25 9.87 -4.31 -23.39
N SER A 26 8.65 -3.97 -22.97
CA SER A 26 7.44 -4.74 -23.30
C SER A 26 7.00 -4.55 -24.77
N LYS A 27 7.25 -5.55 -25.64
CA LYS A 27 6.74 -5.59 -27.01
C LYS A 27 5.51 -6.51 -27.11
N LYS A 28 4.38 -5.94 -27.55
CA LYS A 28 3.11 -6.64 -27.78
C LYS A 28 3.29 -7.86 -28.71
N ILE A 29 2.94 -9.05 -28.22
CA ILE A 29 2.63 -10.21 -29.05
C ILE A 29 1.11 -10.42 -28.98
N LYS A 30 0.41 -10.14 -30.08
CA LYS A 30 -0.96 -10.62 -30.28
C LYS A 30 -0.87 -12.04 -30.85
N ASN A 31 -1.54 -13.00 -30.23
CA ASN A 31 -1.81 -14.28 -30.89
C ASN A 31 -3.28 -14.66 -30.75
N HIS A 32 -3.87 -15.06 -31.87
CA HIS A 32 -5.20 -15.64 -31.93
C HIS A 32 -5.21 -16.99 -31.21
N TYR A 33 -6.30 -17.28 -30.51
CA TYR A 33 -6.76 -18.66 -30.39
C TYR A 33 -8.18 -18.80 -30.97
N LYS A 34 -8.42 -19.95 -31.58
CA LYS A 34 -9.57 -20.20 -32.46
C LYS A 34 -10.57 -21.10 -31.77
N THR A 35 -11.85 -20.70 -31.82
CA THR A 35 -12.98 -21.39 -31.22
C THR A 35 -13.14 -22.84 -31.69
N THR A 36 -13.42 -23.74 -30.75
CA THR A 36 -14.19 -24.97 -30.99
C THR A 36 -15.52 -24.85 -30.23
N ALA A 37 -16.62 -25.14 -30.90
CA ALA A 37 -17.97 -24.94 -30.39
C ALA A 37 -18.57 -26.22 -29.80
N ALA A 38 -19.38 -26.08 -28.75
CA ALA A 38 -20.75 -26.62 -28.67
C ALA A 38 -21.32 -26.41 -27.24
N GLU A 39 -22.31 -25.52 -27.10
CA GLU A 39 -23.62 -25.77 -26.47
C GLU A 39 -24.45 -24.46 -26.46
N ASP A 40 -25.78 -24.59 -26.55
CA ASP A 40 -26.69 -23.53 -27.02
C ASP A 40 -27.21 -22.57 -25.92
N PRO A 41 -27.70 -21.36 -26.30
CA PRO A 41 -27.82 -20.23 -25.37
C PRO A 41 -29.17 -20.08 -24.65
N ILE A 42 -29.13 -19.49 -23.45
CA ILE A 42 -30.30 -19.03 -22.67
C ILE A 42 -30.55 -17.53 -22.97
N PRO A 43 -31.81 -17.04 -23.04
CA PRO A 43 -32.09 -15.72 -23.63
C PRO A 43 -31.76 -14.52 -22.72
N ALA A 44 -31.17 -13.48 -23.31
CA ALA A 44 -31.02 -12.18 -22.67
C ALA A 44 -32.33 -11.38 -22.69
N GLN A 45 -32.60 -10.59 -21.65
CA GLN A 45 -33.71 -9.63 -21.63
C GLN A 45 -33.24 -8.21 -22.00
N GLU A 46 -33.92 -7.58 -22.95
CA GLU A 46 -33.67 -6.20 -23.36
C GLU A 46 -34.24 -5.19 -22.35
N ILE A 47 -33.38 -4.35 -21.76
CA ILE A 47 -33.82 -3.14 -21.04
C ILE A 47 -33.78 -1.97 -22.01
N ASN A 48 -34.96 -1.54 -22.45
CA ASN A 48 -35.13 -0.50 -23.47
C ASN A 48 -34.96 0.91 -22.88
N THR A 49 -33.80 1.52 -23.12
CA THR A 49 -33.41 2.87 -22.68
C THR A 49 -34.15 4.00 -23.44
N LYS A 50 -35.48 4.05 -23.34
CA LYS A 50 -36.33 5.05 -24.02
C LYS A 50 -37.58 5.51 -23.27
N GLN A 51 -37.58 5.57 -21.92
CA GLN A 51 -38.73 6.13 -21.20
C GLN A 51 -38.51 6.84 -19.84
N LEU A 52 -37.39 7.56 -19.65
CA LEU A 52 -37.28 8.56 -18.55
C LEU A 52 -36.71 9.91 -19.01
N ASN A 53 -37.29 10.47 -20.08
CA ASN A 53 -37.02 11.83 -20.55
C ASN A 53 -38.33 12.50 -21.00
N LYS A 54 -39.33 12.59 -20.10
CA LYS A 54 -40.61 13.28 -20.39
C LYS A 54 -41.35 13.91 -19.19
N GLN A 55 -40.60 14.48 -18.26
CA GLN A 55 -40.97 15.60 -17.37
C GLN A 55 -39.65 16.37 -17.23
N ILE A 56 -39.47 17.61 -17.71
CA ILE A 56 -40.26 18.83 -17.50
C ILE A 56 -40.22 19.71 -18.77
N LYS A 57 -41.36 20.05 -19.37
CA LYS A 57 -41.51 21.17 -20.34
C LYS A 57 -42.94 21.75 -20.27
N SER A 58 -43.04 23.07 -20.43
CA SER A 58 -44.23 23.93 -20.21
C SER A 58 -44.55 24.11 -18.72
N SER A 59 -44.76 25.32 -18.15
CA SER A 59 -44.78 26.69 -18.69
C SER A 59 -44.31 27.67 -17.58
N ASN A 60 -44.17 29.00 -17.73
CA ASN A 60 -44.61 29.93 -18.78
C ASN A 60 -43.67 31.17 -18.87
N ILE A 61 -43.98 32.14 -19.74
CA ILE A 61 -43.26 33.42 -19.92
C ILE A 61 -43.99 34.56 -19.19
N LEU A 62 -43.26 35.44 -18.47
CA LEU A 62 -43.69 36.85 -18.36
C LEU A 62 -42.54 37.86 -18.13
N GLN A 63 -42.38 38.73 -19.13
CA GLN A 63 -41.83 40.09 -19.10
C GLN A 63 -40.34 40.34 -18.75
N LYS A 64 -39.82 41.39 -19.40
CA LYS A 64 -38.41 41.78 -19.51
C LYS A 64 -38.29 43.25 -19.08
N GLN A 65 -37.41 43.57 -18.13
CA GLN A 65 -37.02 44.93 -17.78
C GLN A 65 -35.48 45.06 -17.69
N PRO A 66 -34.92 46.28 -17.83
CA PRO A 66 -33.58 46.45 -18.38
C PRO A 66 -32.43 46.45 -17.35
N ASN A 67 -31.28 45.98 -17.85
CA ASN A 67 -29.90 46.22 -17.44
C ASN A 67 -29.66 47.07 -16.16
N ARG A 68 -29.04 46.45 -15.16
CA ARG A 68 -28.05 47.10 -14.29
C ARG A 68 -26.78 46.24 -14.28
N GLN A 69 -25.62 46.87 -14.48
CA GLN A 69 -24.33 46.20 -14.34
C GLN A 69 -24.08 45.91 -12.85
N PRO A 70 -23.50 44.75 -12.49
CA PRO A 70 -23.05 44.50 -11.13
C PRO A 70 -21.84 45.40 -10.80
N PRO A 71 -21.68 45.83 -9.53
CA PRO A 71 -20.47 46.52 -9.09
C PRO A 71 -19.25 45.57 -9.13
N PRO A 72 -18.01 46.12 -9.22
CA PRO A 72 -16.81 45.29 -9.19
C PRO A 72 -16.64 44.59 -7.83
N PRO A 73 -16.02 43.40 -7.78
CA PRO A 73 -15.83 42.67 -6.54
C PRO A 73 -14.80 43.37 -5.64
N SER A 74 -15.17 43.56 -4.37
CA SER A 74 -14.22 43.90 -3.30
C SER A 74 -13.35 42.67 -2.95
N PRO A 75 -12.12 42.86 -2.46
CA PRO A 75 -11.29 41.76 -1.99
C PRO A 75 -11.86 41.20 -0.68
N HIS A 76 -12.56 40.07 -0.77
CA HIS A 76 -13.09 39.36 0.40
C HIS A 76 -12.15 38.24 0.82
N SER A 77 -11.85 38.18 2.13
CA SER A 77 -11.31 36.98 2.78
C SER A 77 -12.31 35.81 2.64
N PRO A 78 -11.86 34.55 2.71
CA PRO A 78 -12.73 33.38 2.55
C PRO A 78 -13.92 33.40 3.52
N SER A 79 -15.07 32.94 3.04
CA SER A 79 -16.27 32.79 3.86
C SER A 79 -16.17 31.57 4.77
N GLN A 80 -16.87 31.58 5.90
CA GLN A 80 -16.88 30.47 6.86
C GLN A 80 -17.39 29.16 6.22
N THR A 81 -18.22 29.25 5.18
CA THR A 81 -18.74 28.10 4.42
C THR A 81 -17.65 27.45 3.56
N GLU A 82 -16.74 28.23 2.96
CA GLU A 82 -15.59 27.70 2.21
C GLU A 82 -14.57 27.04 3.16
N GLN A 83 -14.37 27.61 4.36
CA GLN A 83 -13.49 27.03 5.38
C GLN A 83 -14.04 25.71 5.95
N GLN A 84 -15.36 25.57 6.10
CA GLN A 84 -15.97 24.32 6.54
C GLN A 84 -15.92 23.23 5.45
N GLN A 85 -16.13 23.59 4.18
CA GLN A 85 -16.00 22.62 3.08
C GLN A 85 -14.56 22.13 2.90
N GLN A 86 -13.54 22.97 3.12
CA GLN A 86 -12.13 22.54 3.08
C GLN A 86 -11.73 21.57 4.21
N HIS A 87 -12.51 21.49 5.29
CA HIS A 87 -12.26 20.57 6.40
C HIS A 87 -12.94 19.20 6.20
N GLU A 88 -13.88 19.08 5.25
CA GLU A 88 -14.61 17.83 4.95
C GLU A 88 -13.87 16.95 3.93
N PHE A 89 -12.90 17.51 3.19
CA PHE A 89 -12.07 16.83 2.17
C PHE A 89 -10.56 16.88 2.51
N SER A 90 -10.22 16.72 3.78
CA SER A 90 -8.82 16.66 4.24
C SER A 90 -8.66 15.45 5.13
N ILE A 91 -7.80 14.52 4.70
CA ILE A 91 -7.26 13.39 5.48
C ILE A 91 -7.01 13.80 6.94
N GLU A 92 -7.47 13.01 7.91
CA GLU A 92 -7.35 13.33 9.34
C GLU A 92 -5.88 13.29 9.80
N ASP A 93 -5.46 14.26 10.61
CA ASP A 93 -4.12 14.31 11.21
C ASP A 93 -4.18 13.73 12.63
N VAL A 94 -3.44 12.64 12.86
CA VAL A 94 -3.60 11.77 14.03
C VAL A 94 -2.29 11.53 14.79
N ASP A 95 -2.42 11.23 16.09
CA ASP A 95 -1.29 10.88 16.95
C ASP A 95 -1.06 9.36 17.12
N GLU A 96 -0.02 9.00 17.89
CA GLU A 96 0.34 7.62 18.20
C GLU A 96 -0.83 6.82 18.84
N GLU A 97 -1.63 7.43 19.72
CA GLU A 97 -2.72 6.75 20.43
C GLU A 97 -3.90 6.46 19.51
N GLN A 98 -4.24 7.39 18.61
CA GLN A 98 -5.26 7.20 17.57
C GLN A 98 -4.87 6.11 16.56
N ILE A 99 -3.62 6.11 16.09
CA ILE A 99 -3.11 5.07 15.18
C ILE A 99 -3.19 3.68 15.85
N ASP A 100 -2.79 3.59 17.12
CA ASP A 100 -2.90 2.38 17.93
C ASP A 100 -4.35 1.91 18.09
N GLU A 101 -5.32 2.81 18.26
CA GLU A 101 -6.74 2.46 18.36
C GLU A 101 -7.26 1.86 17.04
N ILE A 102 -6.93 2.47 15.90
CA ILE A 102 -7.34 1.96 14.57
C ILE A 102 -6.69 0.59 14.30
N LEU A 103 -5.40 0.42 14.59
CA LEU A 103 -4.68 -0.85 14.36
C LEU A 103 -5.16 -2.00 15.25
N ARG A 104 -5.84 -1.72 16.37
CA ARG A 104 -6.49 -2.74 17.21
C ARG A 104 -7.81 -3.25 16.63
N ASP A 105 -8.47 -2.50 15.75
CA ASP A 105 -9.64 -3.00 15.01
C ASP A 105 -9.21 -3.89 13.84
N THR A 106 -9.13 -5.20 14.11
CA THR A 106 -8.81 -6.24 13.10
C THR A 106 -9.77 -6.30 11.90
N SER A 107 -10.89 -5.56 11.91
CA SER A 107 -11.79 -5.41 10.75
C SER A 107 -11.39 -4.26 9.81
N LYS A 108 -10.40 -3.44 10.21
CA LYS A 108 -9.88 -2.29 9.47
C LYS A 108 -8.45 -2.52 8.99
N ASN A 109 -8.16 -1.93 7.84
CA ASN A 109 -6.83 -1.67 7.31
C ASN A 109 -6.57 -0.16 7.38
N LEU A 110 -5.31 0.27 7.50
CA LEU A 110 -4.95 1.67 7.71
C LEU A 110 -3.91 2.12 6.68
N VAL A 111 -4.13 3.26 6.03
CA VAL A 111 -3.14 3.95 5.19
C VAL A 111 -2.64 5.17 5.95
N ILE A 112 -1.33 5.22 6.23
CA ILE A 112 -0.69 6.33 6.95
C ILE A 112 0.19 7.11 5.98
N PHE A 113 -0.13 8.39 5.76
CA PHE A 113 0.74 9.34 5.07
C PHE A 113 1.63 10.09 6.07
N PHE A 114 2.94 9.87 5.96
CA PHE A 114 3.94 10.50 6.81
C PHE A 114 4.49 11.77 6.15
N TYR A 115 4.42 12.89 6.87
CA TYR A 115 5.01 14.16 6.47
C TYR A 115 5.99 14.70 7.52
N ASP A 116 6.81 15.69 7.16
CA ASP A 116 7.74 16.32 8.10
C ASP A 116 7.23 17.71 8.49
N GLY A 117 6.57 17.82 9.65
CA GLY A 117 6.10 19.10 10.20
C GLY A 117 7.21 19.95 10.82
N ARG A 118 8.45 19.43 10.94
CA ARG A 118 9.56 20.07 11.67
C ARG A 118 10.68 20.58 10.77
N LEU A 119 10.97 19.90 9.68
CA LEU A 119 11.97 20.32 8.68
C LEU A 119 11.29 20.70 7.37
N LYS A 120 12.05 21.33 6.48
CA LYS A 120 11.55 21.68 5.15
C LYS A 120 11.37 20.41 4.32
N CYS A 121 10.12 19.99 4.12
CA CYS A 121 9.74 18.97 3.13
C CYS A 121 9.04 19.62 1.92
N PRO A 122 9.76 19.95 0.82
CA PRO A 122 9.16 20.62 -0.34
C PRO A 122 8.16 19.76 -1.10
N GLU A 123 8.29 18.44 -1.01
CA GLU A 123 7.48 17.48 -1.76
C GLU A 123 6.25 17.00 -0.96
N CYS A 124 6.24 17.16 0.37
CA CYS A 124 5.14 16.69 1.22
C CYS A 124 3.78 17.31 0.87
N SER A 125 3.72 18.61 0.57
CA SER A 125 2.44 19.26 0.22
C SER A 125 1.89 18.80 -1.12
N TYR A 126 2.77 18.45 -2.06
CA TYR A 126 2.36 17.93 -3.37
C TYR A 126 1.95 16.45 -3.26
N ALA A 127 2.76 15.65 -2.56
CA ALA A 127 2.43 14.26 -2.29
C ALA A 127 1.11 14.11 -1.53
N LEU A 128 0.87 14.93 -0.51
CA LEU A 128 -0.40 14.93 0.24
C LEU A 128 -1.60 15.22 -0.67
N SER A 129 -1.50 16.22 -1.55
CA SER A 129 -2.60 16.54 -2.49
C SER A 129 -2.89 15.44 -3.51
N GLU A 130 -1.95 14.52 -3.75
CA GLU A 130 -2.15 13.35 -4.62
C GLU A 130 -2.72 12.14 -3.84
N ILE A 131 -2.71 12.18 -2.49
CA ILE A 131 -3.46 11.23 -1.64
C ILE A 131 -4.87 11.77 -1.38
N GLU A 132 -5.03 13.07 -1.11
CA GLU A 132 -6.31 13.79 -0.99
C GLU A 132 -7.12 13.83 -2.32
N GLU A 133 -6.59 13.30 -3.43
CA GLU A 133 -7.36 13.07 -4.67
C GLU A 133 -8.06 11.70 -4.68
N ILE A 134 -7.60 10.75 -3.84
CA ILE A 134 -8.01 9.33 -3.88
C ILE A 134 -8.47 8.77 -2.53
N ASP A 135 -8.45 9.56 -1.46
CA ASP A 135 -8.88 9.15 -0.12
C ASP A 135 -10.36 8.72 -0.11
N ASP A 136 -11.27 9.53 -0.65
CA ASP A 136 -12.67 9.16 -0.91
C ASP A 136 -12.80 7.80 -1.63
N ASP A 137 -11.95 7.54 -2.62
CA ASP A 137 -11.94 6.35 -3.47
C ASP A 137 -11.36 5.10 -2.75
N ILE A 138 -10.55 5.32 -1.70
CA ILE A 138 -9.99 4.32 -0.80
C ILE A 138 -11.00 4.00 0.31
N GLU A 139 -11.57 5.01 0.96
CA GLU A 139 -12.50 4.87 2.08
C GLU A 139 -13.87 4.33 1.63
N ALA A 140 -14.26 4.55 0.37
CA ALA A 140 -15.40 3.89 -0.26
C ALA A 140 -15.34 2.34 -0.25
N THR A 141 -14.18 1.74 0.05
CA THR A 141 -14.07 0.30 0.35
C THR A 141 -14.77 -0.10 1.65
N GLY A 142 -14.91 0.82 2.61
CA GLY A 142 -15.54 0.64 3.92
C GLY A 142 -14.64 0.00 4.99
N TYR A 143 -13.53 -0.63 4.59
CA TYR A 143 -12.59 -1.33 5.48
C TYR A 143 -11.17 -0.76 5.47
N ILE A 144 -10.91 0.30 4.71
CA ILE A 144 -9.65 1.06 4.74
C ILE A 144 -9.95 2.46 5.28
N GLU A 145 -9.08 2.96 6.15
CA GLU A 145 -9.09 4.32 6.70
C GLU A 145 -7.80 5.03 6.27
N VAL A 146 -7.87 6.33 5.93
CA VAL A 146 -6.72 7.11 5.46
C VAL A 146 -6.41 8.24 6.45
N VAL A 147 -5.20 8.25 6.99
CA VAL A 147 -4.74 9.25 7.98
C VAL A 147 -3.39 9.84 7.58
N LYS A 148 -3.05 11.00 8.15
CA LYS A 148 -1.71 11.61 8.07
C LYS A 148 -1.14 11.84 9.46
N THR A 149 0.18 11.91 9.56
CA THR A 149 0.87 12.26 10.81
C THR A 149 2.26 12.84 10.56
N ASP A 150 2.70 13.73 11.45
CA ASP A 150 4.09 14.22 11.54
C ASP A 150 4.92 13.50 12.62
N ASP A 151 4.35 12.49 13.28
CA ASP A 151 5.01 11.80 14.38
C ASP A 151 6.21 10.98 13.90
N ARG A 152 7.39 11.49 14.22
CA ARG A 152 8.69 10.90 13.87
C ARG A 152 9.03 9.63 14.64
N ARG A 153 8.34 9.30 15.73
CA ARG A 153 8.51 8.04 16.45
C ARG A 153 7.75 6.94 15.70
N VAL A 154 6.46 7.15 15.42
CA VAL A 154 5.65 6.23 14.60
C VAL A 154 6.30 6.02 13.24
N ALA A 155 6.80 7.09 12.60
CA ALA A 155 7.55 6.99 11.35
C ALA A 155 8.78 6.06 11.47
N ARG A 156 9.60 6.20 12.53
CA ARG A 156 10.78 5.33 12.73
C ARG A 156 10.41 3.88 13.00
N GLU A 157 9.37 3.64 13.79
CA GLU A 157 8.84 2.29 14.05
C GLU A 157 8.31 1.63 12.76
N CYS A 158 7.88 2.45 11.78
CA CYS A 158 7.56 2.02 10.41
C CYS A 158 8.76 2.00 9.43
N GLY A 159 10.00 2.18 9.88
CA GLY A 159 11.19 2.28 9.03
C GLY A 159 11.30 3.56 8.18
N VAL A 160 10.38 4.51 8.35
CA VAL A 160 10.34 5.78 7.63
C VAL A 160 11.36 6.75 8.22
N ASN A 161 12.43 6.99 7.46
CA ASN A 161 13.48 7.97 7.77
C ASN A 161 13.57 9.13 6.75
N THR A 162 12.79 9.06 5.66
CA THR A 162 12.64 10.08 4.62
C THR A 162 11.17 10.43 4.43
N PHE A 163 10.88 11.71 4.20
CA PHE A 163 9.52 12.23 4.00
C PHE A 163 9.40 12.92 2.63
N PRO A 164 8.24 12.86 1.96
CA PRO A 164 7.03 12.15 2.36
C PRO A 164 7.16 10.62 2.22
N ALA A 165 6.34 9.88 2.96
CA ALA A 165 6.21 8.43 2.82
C ALA A 165 4.76 7.99 3.02
N LEU A 166 4.44 6.77 2.56
CA LEU A 166 3.12 6.17 2.70
C LEU A 166 3.29 4.71 3.14
N VAL A 167 2.59 4.31 4.20
CA VAL A 167 2.60 2.92 4.71
C VAL A 167 1.16 2.41 4.71
N TYR A 168 0.98 1.18 4.25
CA TYR A 168 -0.32 0.50 4.27
C TYR A 168 -0.28 -0.69 5.23
N TYR A 169 -1.06 -0.63 6.31
CA TYR A 169 -1.31 -1.73 7.21
C TYR A 169 -2.50 -2.55 6.72
N ARG A 170 -2.22 -3.74 6.21
CA ARG A 170 -3.22 -4.71 5.73
C ARG A 170 -3.24 -5.92 6.66
N ARG A 171 -4.37 -6.16 7.35
CA ARG A 171 -4.47 -7.25 8.35
C ARG A 171 -3.30 -7.22 9.34
N SER A 172 -3.00 -6.02 9.85
CA SER A 172 -1.85 -5.72 10.73
C SER A 172 -0.44 -5.94 10.15
N SER A 173 -0.29 -6.31 8.87
CA SER A 173 1.01 -6.33 8.16
C SER A 173 1.26 -4.98 7.46
N PRO A 174 2.28 -4.21 7.86
CA PRO A 174 2.63 -2.97 7.17
C PRO A 174 3.37 -3.24 5.86
N ILE A 175 3.20 -2.37 4.88
CA ILE A 175 4.03 -2.33 3.67
C ILE A 175 4.31 -0.87 3.26
N LEU A 176 5.56 -0.60 2.91
CA LEU A 176 6.03 0.73 2.52
C LEU A 176 5.81 0.99 1.02
N TYR A 177 5.24 2.14 0.67
CA TYR A 177 5.20 2.60 -0.72
C TYR A 177 6.60 3.02 -1.20
N ASP A 178 7.05 2.43 -2.31
CA ASP A 178 8.37 2.66 -2.89
C ASP A 178 8.34 3.40 -4.24
N GLY A 179 7.18 3.92 -4.62
CA GLY A 179 6.97 4.70 -5.85
C GLY A 179 7.14 6.21 -5.65
N ASP A 180 6.71 7.00 -6.65
CA ASP A 180 6.61 8.45 -6.54
C ASP A 180 5.14 8.92 -6.46
N PHE A 181 4.94 10.07 -5.82
CA PHE A 181 3.63 10.72 -5.64
C PHE A 181 3.38 11.72 -6.79
N LYS A 182 3.46 11.28 -8.05
CA LYS A 182 3.28 12.15 -9.24
C LYS A 182 2.03 11.81 -10.08
N ASP A 183 1.24 10.87 -9.58
CA ASP A 183 0.16 10.20 -10.30
C ASP A 183 -0.63 9.40 -9.25
N SER A 184 -1.60 10.05 -8.62
CA SER A 184 -2.53 9.48 -7.64
C SER A 184 -3.07 8.10 -8.03
N GLU A 185 -3.45 7.88 -9.28
CA GLU A 185 -3.90 6.58 -9.81
C GLU A 185 -2.81 5.48 -9.76
N LYS A 186 -1.51 5.80 -9.77
CA LYS A 186 -0.45 4.81 -9.46
C LYS A 186 -0.47 4.41 -7.99
N VAL A 187 -0.68 5.35 -7.08
CA VAL A 187 -0.74 5.09 -5.63
C VAL A 187 -1.98 4.23 -5.32
N LEU A 188 -3.13 4.60 -5.88
CA LEU A 188 -4.38 3.85 -5.77
C LEU A 188 -4.26 2.43 -6.35
N ARG A 189 -3.58 2.28 -7.50
CA ARG A 189 -3.27 0.96 -8.07
C ARG A 189 -2.29 0.17 -7.21
N TRP A 190 -1.32 0.82 -6.59
CA TRP A 190 -0.41 0.18 -5.65
C TRP A 190 -1.20 -0.35 -4.45
N LEU A 191 -2.05 0.45 -3.79
CA LEU A 191 -2.92 -0.01 -2.70
C LEU A 191 -3.75 -1.24 -3.12
N ARG A 192 -4.46 -1.16 -4.25
CA ARG A 192 -5.27 -2.26 -4.80
C ARG A 192 -4.46 -3.52 -5.14
N ALA A 193 -3.20 -3.38 -5.56
CA ALA A 193 -2.32 -4.52 -5.83
C ALA A 193 -1.83 -5.21 -4.55
N HIS A 194 -1.76 -4.47 -3.44
CA HIS A 194 -1.22 -4.92 -2.16
C HIS A 194 -2.32 -5.19 -1.12
N ASP A 195 -3.54 -5.60 -1.48
CA ASP A 195 -4.56 -6.05 -0.49
C ASP A 195 -4.16 -7.39 0.19
N GLU A 196 -3.35 -8.21 -0.48
CA GLU A 196 -2.86 -9.49 0.04
C GLU A 196 -1.46 -9.37 0.68
N VAL A 197 -1.27 -10.06 1.80
CA VAL A 197 0.04 -10.27 2.42
C VAL A 197 0.84 -11.26 1.57
N ALA A 198 2.09 -10.93 1.27
CA ALA A 198 2.96 -11.72 0.38
C ALA A 198 3.94 -12.63 1.14
N THR A 199 4.13 -12.39 2.44
CA THR A 199 4.97 -13.22 3.32
C THR A 199 4.16 -14.32 4.00
N TRP A 200 4.84 -15.41 4.34
CA TRP A 200 4.35 -16.38 5.32
C TRP A 200 4.93 -16.07 6.70
N ASP A 201 4.08 -15.98 7.72
CA ASP A 201 4.54 -15.97 9.10
C ASP A 201 4.90 -17.41 9.50
N LEU A 202 6.19 -17.63 9.73
CA LEU A 202 6.81 -18.91 10.04
C LEU A 202 7.16 -18.98 11.52
N ASN A 203 6.98 -20.15 12.12
CA ASN A 203 7.23 -20.42 13.53
C ASN A 203 7.63 -21.89 13.73
N ASP A 204 7.94 -22.27 14.96
CA ASP A 204 8.42 -23.62 15.31
C ASP A 204 7.49 -24.75 14.84
N ASP A 205 6.16 -24.57 14.97
CA ASP A 205 5.16 -25.52 14.51
C ASP A 205 5.11 -25.68 12.98
N ASN A 206 5.36 -24.60 12.24
CA ASN A 206 5.00 -24.52 10.82
C ASN A 206 6.18 -24.47 9.84
N PHE A 207 7.37 -24.08 10.30
CA PHE A 207 8.52 -23.82 9.44
C PHE A 207 8.84 -25.04 8.58
N GLU A 208 8.91 -26.23 9.17
CA GLU A 208 9.35 -27.45 8.49
C GLU A 208 8.43 -27.88 7.35
N TRP A 209 7.13 -27.99 7.61
CA TRP A 209 6.19 -28.49 6.61
C TRP A 209 5.87 -27.44 5.54
N ARG A 210 6.00 -26.14 5.84
CA ARG A 210 5.89 -25.09 4.82
C ARG A 210 7.11 -25.05 3.93
N THR A 211 8.30 -24.94 4.51
CA THR A 211 9.55 -24.74 3.75
C THR A 211 10.09 -26.03 3.12
N HIS A 212 9.68 -27.20 3.62
CA HIS A 212 10.26 -28.50 3.30
C HIS A 212 11.80 -28.51 3.50
N SER A 213 12.29 -27.84 4.57
CA SER A 213 13.70 -27.41 4.70
C SER A 213 14.74 -28.54 4.51
N HIS A 214 14.38 -29.77 4.90
CA HIS A 214 15.21 -30.97 4.83
C HIS A 214 15.08 -31.76 3.51
N SER A 215 14.03 -31.56 2.72
CA SER A 215 13.75 -32.33 1.49
C SER A 215 12.79 -31.56 0.56
N PRO A 216 13.23 -30.45 -0.05
CA PRO A 216 12.40 -29.68 -0.97
C PRO A 216 12.03 -30.52 -2.20
N PRO A 217 10.76 -30.52 -2.64
CA PRO A 217 10.35 -31.16 -3.90
C PRO A 217 11.13 -30.65 -5.12
N GLU A 218 11.28 -31.49 -6.15
CA GLU A 218 11.89 -31.06 -7.42
C GLU A 218 11.08 -29.91 -8.03
N GLY A 219 11.76 -28.81 -8.36
CA GLY A 219 11.12 -27.58 -8.87
C GLY A 219 10.42 -26.72 -7.82
N ALA A 220 10.54 -27.02 -6.52
CA ALA A 220 10.05 -26.13 -5.46
C ALA A 220 10.74 -24.76 -5.51
N LEU A 221 9.97 -23.70 -5.25
CA LEU A 221 10.51 -22.34 -5.16
C LEU A 221 11.44 -22.21 -3.94
N GLN A 222 12.50 -21.41 -4.11
CA GLN A 222 13.42 -21.04 -3.02
C GLN A 222 12.70 -20.18 -1.97
N TRP A 223 13.31 -20.06 -0.79
CA TRP A 223 12.74 -19.33 0.36
C TRP A 223 13.68 -18.22 0.80
N LEU A 224 13.21 -16.97 0.75
CA LEU A 224 13.84 -15.85 1.44
C LEU A 224 13.17 -15.71 2.81
N VAL A 225 13.91 -15.89 3.91
CA VAL A 225 13.36 -15.81 5.27
C VAL A 225 14.04 -14.70 6.05
N MET A 226 13.24 -13.80 6.63
CA MET A 226 13.71 -12.79 7.59
C MET A 226 13.43 -13.28 9.01
N PHE A 227 14.47 -13.35 9.82
CA PHE A 227 14.41 -13.51 11.26
C PHE A 227 14.46 -12.13 11.88
N TYR A 228 13.46 -11.78 12.68
CA TYR A 228 13.30 -10.47 13.32
C TYR A 228 12.74 -10.66 14.72
N ASP A 229 12.94 -9.67 15.58
CA ASP A 229 12.41 -9.66 16.95
C ASP A 229 11.24 -8.67 17.02
N SER A 230 10.06 -9.13 17.43
CA SER A 230 8.89 -8.26 17.55
C SER A 230 8.87 -7.37 18.81
N GLU A 231 9.75 -7.60 19.79
CA GLU A 231 9.95 -6.73 20.95
C GLU A 231 11.02 -5.63 20.68
N GLU A 232 11.86 -5.76 19.64
CA GLU A 232 12.86 -4.76 19.24
C GLU A 232 12.36 -3.81 18.14
N SER A 233 12.08 -2.55 18.49
CA SER A 233 11.54 -1.54 17.57
C SER A 233 12.41 -1.26 16.34
N ASP A 234 13.73 -1.19 16.52
CA ASP A 234 14.69 -0.94 15.43
C ASP A 234 14.79 -2.13 14.46
N CYS A 235 14.51 -3.36 14.92
CA CYS A 235 14.42 -4.54 14.07
C CYS A 235 13.08 -4.61 13.32
N ASN A 236 11.97 -4.36 14.02
CA ASN A 236 10.62 -4.25 13.44
C ASN A 236 10.52 -3.21 12.33
N ALA A 237 11.27 -2.11 12.42
CA ALA A 237 11.35 -1.06 11.41
C ALA A 237 11.70 -1.57 9.99
N PHE A 238 12.29 -2.76 9.85
CA PHE A 238 12.55 -3.39 8.54
C PHE A 238 11.34 -4.12 7.94
N VAL A 239 10.32 -4.50 8.72
CA VAL A 239 9.16 -5.28 8.27
C VAL A 239 8.42 -4.62 7.09
N PRO A 240 8.10 -3.30 7.09
CA PRO A 240 7.37 -2.67 5.98
C PRO A 240 8.14 -2.70 4.65
N MET A 241 9.47 -2.56 4.70
CA MET A 241 10.34 -2.67 3.53
C MET A 241 10.47 -4.14 3.08
N PHE A 242 10.56 -5.09 4.01
CA PHE A 242 10.64 -6.52 3.68
C PHE A 242 9.35 -7.02 3.01
N GLU A 243 8.18 -6.53 3.44
CA GLU A 243 6.89 -6.80 2.79
C GLU A 243 6.82 -6.23 1.36
N THR A 244 7.48 -5.08 1.12
CA THR A 244 7.64 -4.50 -0.23
C THR A 244 8.51 -5.39 -1.13
N VAL A 245 9.59 -5.96 -0.57
CA VAL A 245 10.41 -6.95 -1.26
C VAL A 245 9.62 -8.24 -1.53
N ALA A 246 8.84 -8.71 -0.56
CA ALA A 246 8.00 -9.90 -0.68
C ALA A 246 6.99 -9.78 -1.82
N HIS A 247 6.32 -8.63 -1.95
CA HIS A 247 5.38 -8.43 -3.05
C HIS A 247 6.06 -8.44 -4.43
N LYS A 248 7.22 -7.79 -4.58
CA LYS A 248 8.00 -7.78 -5.83
C LYS A 248 8.51 -9.17 -6.24
N LEU A 249 8.71 -10.06 -5.26
CA LEU A 249 9.20 -11.42 -5.46
C LEU A 249 8.08 -12.47 -5.52
N ARG A 250 6.82 -12.05 -5.39
CA ARG A 250 5.64 -12.92 -5.41
C ARG A 250 5.60 -13.78 -6.67
N GLY A 251 5.59 -15.10 -6.48
CA GLY A 251 5.56 -16.09 -7.57
C GLY A 251 6.92 -16.40 -8.22
N LEU A 252 8.00 -15.74 -7.77
CA LEU A 252 9.38 -16.05 -8.17
C LEU A 252 10.09 -16.87 -7.08
N ILE A 253 9.90 -16.48 -5.82
CA ILE A 253 10.33 -17.22 -4.64
C ILE A 253 9.23 -17.17 -3.58
N ASN A 254 9.29 -18.06 -2.59
CA ASN A 254 8.56 -17.90 -1.35
C ASN A 254 9.29 -16.90 -0.44
N VAL A 255 8.53 -16.09 0.30
CA VAL A 255 9.09 -15.18 1.29
C VAL A 255 8.42 -15.44 2.63
N GLY A 256 9.21 -15.51 3.70
CA GLY A 256 8.72 -15.78 5.05
C GLY A 256 9.38 -14.89 6.09
N LYS A 257 8.74 -14.78 7.25
CA LYS A 257 9.25 -14.08 8.44
C LYS A 257 9.21 -15.04 9.63
N VAL A 258 10.21 -15.01 10.50
CA VAL A 258 10.24 -15.74 11.78
C VAL A 258 10.45 -14.70 12.87
N ASP A 259 9.54 -14.68 13.84
CA ASP A 259 9.67 -13.86 15.05
C ASP A 259 10.51 -14.62 16.08
N THR A 260 11.72 -14.11 16.36
CA THR A 260 12.70 -14.74 17.25
C THR A 260 12.33 -14.63 18.71
N SER A 261 11.47 -13.67 19.10
CA SER A 261 11.00 -13.51 20.48
C SER A 261 10.09 -14.65 20.98
N VAL A 262 9.57 -15.46 20.04
CA VAL A 262 8.58 -16.52 20.30
C VAL A 262 8.87 -17.84 19.57
N SER A 263 9.98 -17.95 18.82
CA SER A 263 10.30 -19.12 17.97
C SER A 263 11.71 -19.67 18.27
N ASP A 264 11.94 -20.08 19.51
CA ASP A 264 13.24 -20.51 20.03
C ASP A 264 13.84 -21.68 19.21
N ASP A 265 13.06 -22.72 18.91
CA ASP A 265 13.58 -23.97 18.31
C ASP A 265 14.14 -23.73 16.90
N VAL A 266 13.42 -22.95 16.07
CA VAL A 266 13.86 -22.61 14.72
C VAL A 266 15.03 -21.61 14.76
N THR A 267 15.03 -20.67 15.71
CA THR A 267 16.08 -19.67 15.91
C THR A 267 17.42 -20.31 16.32
N GLU A 268 17.42 -21.21 17.32
CA GLU A 268 18.62 -21.98 17.71
C GLU A 268 19.12 -22.84 16.55
N ARG A 269 18.22 -23.53 15.85
CA ARG A 269 18.59 -24.44 14.76
C ARG A 269 19.31 -23.73 13.60
N PHE A 270 18.89 -22.52 13.25
CA PHE A 270 19.58 -21.71 12.24
C PHE A 270 20.78 -20.92 12.79
N ARG A 271 20.97 -20.90 14.11
CA ARG A 271 22.01 -20.15 14.82
C ARG A 271 21.95 -18.66 14.49
N ILE A 272 20.75 -18.11 14.58
CA ILE A 272 20.54 -16.67 14.44
C ILE A 272 21.28 -15.96 15.57
N ASP A 273 21.98 -14.90 15.23
CA ASP A 273 22.61 -14.02 16.21
C ASP A 273 21.63 -12.88 16.48
N GLU A 274 20.98 -12.89 17.64
CA GLU A 274 20.00 -11.87 18.06
C GLU A 274 20.60 -10.45 18.05
N SER A 275 21.93 -10.31 18.21
CA SER A 275 22.61 -9.00 18.08
C SER A 275 22.71 -8.49 16.63
N GLN A 276 22.25 -9.28 15.65
CA GLN A 276 22.21 -8.99 14.22
C GLN A 276 20.76 -9.06 13.70
N CYS A 277 19.89 -8.24 14.31
CA CYS A 277 18.48 -8.13 13.92
C CYS A 277 18.26 -7.04 12.85
N PRO A 278 17.50 -7.30 11.77
CA PRO A 278 17.03 -8.61 11.32
C PRO A 278 18.12 -9.41 10.58
N THR A 279 18.06 -10.74 10.67
CA THR A 279 18.90 -11.66 9.89
C THR A 279 18.10 -12.23 8.71
N ILE A 280 18.61 -12.09 7.48
CA ILE A 280 17.94 -12.58 6.27
C ILE A 280 18.71 -13.76 5.67
N LEU A 281 18.03 -14.89 5.43
CA LEU A 281 18.57 -16.12 4.85
C LEU A 281 17.88 -16.52 3.53
N PHE A 282 18.56 -17.32 2.71
CA PHE A 282 18.14 -17.81 1.38
C PHE A 282 18.55 -19.29 1.16
#